data_AF-A0A2T1FU27-F1
#
_entry.id   AF-A0A2T1FU27-F1
#
_cell.length_a   1.000
_cell.length_b   1.000
_cell.length_c   1.000
_cell.angle_alpha   90.00
_cell.angle_beta   90.00
_cell.angle_gamma   90.00
#
_symmetry.space_group_name_H-M   'P 1'
#
loop_
_entity.id
_entity.type
_entity.pdbx_description
1 polymer ?
#
loop_
_entity_poly.entity_id
_entity_poly.type
_entity_poly.pdbx_seq_one_letter_code
_entity_poly.pdbx_strand_id
1 'polypeptide(L)'
;MLSKSLKLEKEYKSFGGKLGFYSHQSSACNSEMKFTVYQPPQAELKPVPILYFLSGLTCTEENFMAKAGAQQFAAKYGLMLV
;
A
#
# COMPACT_ATOMS: atom_id res chain seq x y z
N MET A 1 -2.12 -26.51 -3.45
CA MET A 1 -1.94 -25.12 -3.89
C MET A 1 -1.39 -24.34 -2.72
N LEU A 2 -0.16 -23.82 -2.80
CA LEU A 2 0.47 -23.08 -1.71
C LEU A 2 -0.38 -21.84 -1.39
N SER A 3 -0.80 -21.72 -0.12
CA SER A 3 -1.36 -20.48 0.42
C SER A 3 -0.37 -19.35 0.15
N LYS A 4 -0.72 -18.41 -0.73
CA LYS A 4 0.03 -17.16 -0.91
C LYS A 4 -0.26 -16.29 0.31
N SER A 5 0.46 -16.55 1.41
CA SER A 5 0.27 -15.82 2.66
C SER A 5 0.82 -14.40 2.49
N LEU A 6 -0.08 -13.41 2.55
CA LEU A 6 0.28 -12.02 2.76
C LEU A 6 0.68 -11.84 4.21
N LYS A 7 1.85 -11.27 4.47
CA LYS A 7 2.31 -10.95 5.83
C LYS A 7 2.27 -9.43 6.02
N LEU A 8 1.56 -8.98 7.06
CA LEU A 8 1.59 -7.59 7.51
C LEU A 8 2.83 -7.39 8.39
N GLU A 9 3.71 -6.48 8.01
CA GLU A 9 4.95 -6.19 8.74
C GLU A 9 4.74 -5.07 9.76
N LYS A 10 4.04 -4.00 9.37
CA LYS A 10 3.73 -2.84 10.21
C LYS A 10 2.54 -2.07 9.64
N GLU A 11 1.81 -1.37 10.51
CA GLU A 11 0.67 -0.52 10.14
C GLU A 11 0.70 0.80 10.92
N TYR A 12 0.31 1.88 10.24
CA TYR A 12 0.14 3.20 10.84
C TYR A 12 -1.22 3.78 10.52
N LYS A 13 -1.83 4.51 11.46
CA LYS A 13 -2.98 5.38 11.15
C LYS A 13 -2.50 6.64 10.44
N SER A 14 -3.18 7.06 9.38
CA SER A 14 -2.82 8.26 8.62
C SER A 14 -4.04 8.89 7.95
N PHE A 15 -4.34 10.16 8.27
CA PHE A 15 -5.47 10.93 7.73
C PHE A 15 -6.83 10.18 7.77
N GLY A 16 -7.11 9.47 8.86
CA GLY A 16 -8.33 8.66 9.02
C GLY A 16 -8.30 7.30 8.32
N GLY A 17 -7.29 7.03 7.49
CA GLY A 17 -7.02 5.73 6.87
C GLY A 17 -5.92 4.93 7.56
N LYS A 18 -5.49 3.85 6.92
CA LYS A 18 -4.43 2.93 7.38
C LYS A 18 -3.36 2.78 6.32
N LEU A 19 -2.10 2.93 6.70
CA LEU A 19 -0.93 2.64 5.87
C LEU A 19 -0.32 1.32 6.34
N GLY A 20 -0.51 0.26 5.55
CA GLY A 20 0.03 -1.07 5.82
C GLY A 20 1.27 -1.37 4.97
N PHE A 21 2.24 -2.04 5.57
CA PHE A 21 3.44 -2.56 4.90
C PHE A 21 3.35 -4.08 4.86
N TYR A 22 3.46 -4.65 3.66
CA TYR A 22 3.24 -6.06 3.44
C TYR A 22 4.45 -6.71 2.77
N SER A 23 4.62 -8.00 3.03
CA SER A 23 5.51 -8.89 2.30
C SER A 23 4.74 -10.11 1.78
N HIS A 24 5.16 -10.62 0.62
CA HIS A 24 4.63 -11.88 0.08
C HIS A 24 5.65 -12.57 -0.84
N GLN A 25 5.56 -13.90 -0.93
CA GLN A 25 6.32 -14.64 -1.95
C GLN A 25 5.70 -14.40 -3.34
N SER A 26 6.43 -13.76 -4.25
CA SER A 26 6.03 -13.52 -5.63
C SER A 26 6.45 -14.68 -6.53
N SER A 27 5.48 -15.31 -7.18
CA SER A 27 5.75 -16.34 -8.20
C SER A 27 6.33 -15.74 -9.48
N ALA A 28 6.00 -14.49 -9.80
CA ALA A 28 6.48 -13.81 -11.00
C ALA A 28 7.94 -13.36 -10.87
N CYS A 29 8.35 -12.93 -9.67
CA CYS A 29 9.72 -12.49 -9.38
C CYS A 29 10.60 -13.60 -8.79
N ASN A 30 10.00 -14.72 -8.39
CA ASN A 30 10.66 -15.83 -7.69
C ASN A 30 11.40 -15.41 -6.40
N SER A 31 10.84 -14.44 -5.67
CA SER A 31 11.42 -13.89 -4.43
C SER A 31 10.34 -13.36 -3.49
N GLU A 32 10.71 -13.12 -2.23
CA GLU A 32 9.88 -12.31 -1.32
C GLU A 32 9.88 -10.86 -1.83
N MET A 33 8.70 -10.26 -1.93
CA MET A 33 8.48 -8.89 -2.39
C MET A 33 7.78 -8.10 -1.31
N LYS A 34 8.15 -6.83 -1.16
CA LYS A 34 7.52 -5.87 -0.25
C LYS A 34 6.73 -4.83 -1.02
N PHE A 35 5.62 -4.39 -0.45
CA PHE A 35 4.80 -3.32 -0.98
C PHE A 35 4.05 -2.62 0.14
N THR A 36 3.57 -1.40 -0.13
CA THR A 36 2.77 -0.61 0.80
C THR A 36 1.37 -0.42 0.26
N VAL A 37 0.40 -0.28 1.17
CA VAL A 37 -0.98 0.07 0.80
C VAL A 37 -1.48 1.14 1.74
N TYR A 38 -1.93 2.26 1.19
CA TYR A 38 -2.77 3.21 1.91
C TYR A 38 -4.24 2.90 1.65
N GLN A 39 -4.96 2.51 2.69
CA GLN A 39 -6.40 2.30 2.67
C GLN A 39 -7.10 3.56 3.18
N PRO A 40 -7.88 4.27 2.33
CA PRO A 40 -8.60 5.47 2.76
C PRO A 40 -9.81 5.09 3.64
N PRO A 41 -10.33 6.00 4.48
CA PRO A 41 -11.43 5.69 5.40
C PRO A 41 -12.70 5.16 4.68
N GLN A 42 -12.94 5.58 3.44
CA GLN A 42 -14.08 5.15 2.64
C GLN A 42 -14.04 3.65 2.28
N ALA A 43 -12.85 3.03 2.30
CA ALA A 43 -12.68 1.61 2.02
C ALA A 43 -13.36 0.69 3.05
N GLU A 44 -13.65 1.20 4.26
CA GLU A 44 -14.41 0.45 5.28
C GLU A 44 -15.90 0.32 4.92
N LEU A 45 -16.42 1.17 4.04
CA LEU A 45 -17.85 1.23 3.71
C LEU A 45 -18.17 0.71 2.31
N LYS A 46 -17.24 0.89 1.36
CA LYS A 46 -17.46 0.54 -0.04
C LYS A 46 -16.14 0.28 -0.77
N PRO A 47 -16.17 -0.44 -1.91
CA PRO A 47 -15.03 -0.52 -2.81
C PRO A 47 -14.57 0.87 -3.24
N VAL A 48 -13.25 1.03 -3.33
CA VAL A 48 -12.59 2.26 -3.77
C VAL A 48 -11.68 1.97 -4.97
N PRO A 49 -11.49 2.92 -5.90
CA PRO A 49 -10.50 2.77 -6.96
C PRO A 49 -9.08 2.72 -6.40
N ILE A 50 -8.20 2.05 -7.15
CA ILE A 50 -6.78 1.86 -6.80
C ILE A 50 -5.92 2.68 -7.75
N LEU A 51 -4.93 3.39 -7.20
CA LEU A 51 -3.84 4.02 -7.92
C LEU A 51 -2.52 3.32 -7.56
N TYR A 52 -1.89 2.70 -8.56
CA TYR A 52 -0.55 2.13 -8.42
C TYR A 52 0.51 3.19 -8.69
N PHE A 53 1.46 3.35 -7.76
CA PHE A 53 2.60 4.23 -7.90
C PHE A 53 3.89 3.43 -8.12
N LEU A 54 4.51 3.63 -9.29
CA LEU A 54 5.78 2.99 -9.62
C LEU A 54 6.92 3.96 -9.33
N SER A 55 7.66 3.68 -8.25
CA SER A 55 8.79 4.49 -7.83
C SER A 55 9.97 4.43 -8.81
N GLY A 56 10.82 5.46 -8.76
CA GLY A 56 12.02 5.56 -9.59
C GLY A 56 13.20 4.72 -9.09
N LEU A 57 14.34 4.87 -9.76
CA LEU A 57 15.59 4.21 -9.40
C LEU A 57 15.96 4.46 -7.93
N THR A 58 16.53 3.44 -7.27
CA THR A 58 17.00 3.46 -5.87
C THR A 58 15.91 3.59 -4.79
N CYS A 59 14.63 3.66 -5.17
CA CYS A 59 13.53 3.71 -4.21
C CYS A 59 13.14 2.34 -3.66
N THR A 60 12.53 2.35 -2.48
CA THR A 60 11.79 1.23 -1.89
C THR A 60 10.30 1.59 -1.79
N GLU A 61 9.49 0.67 -1.26
CA GLU A 61 8.07 0.85 -0.97
C GLU A 61 7.77 1.97 0.06
N GLU A 62 8.79 2.42 0.80
CA GLU A 62 8.68 3.47 1.82
C GLU A 62 8.73 4.88 1.25
N ASN A 63 9.51 5.11 0.18
CA ASN A 63 9.85 6.45 -0.29
C ASN A 63 8.63 7.31 -0.61
N PHE A 64 7.71 6.79 -1.43
CA PHE A 64 6.52 7.51 -1.86
C PHE A 64 5.59 7.80 -0.68
N MET A 65 5.30 6.78 0.12
CA MET A 65 4.40 6.90 1.27
C MET A 65 4.94 7.87 2.31
N ALA A 66 6.25 7.92 2.55
CA ALA A 66 6.82 8.83 3.54
C ALA A 66 6.96 10.29 3.05
N LYS A 67 7.23 10.51 1.75
CA LYS A 67 7.71 11.81 1.27
C LYS A 67 6.73 12.56 0.36
N ALA A 68 5.76 11.89 -0.25
CA ALA A 68 4.87 12.52 -1.23
C ALA A 68 3.71 13.32 -0.61
N GLY A 69 3.37 13.08 0.67
CA GLY A 69 2.18 13.67 1.30
C GLY A 69 0.85 13.21 0.67
N ALA A 70 0.86 12.11 -0.09
CA ALA A 70 -0.26 11.69 -0.91
C ALA A 70 -1.47 11.19 -0.09
N GLN A 71 -1.27 10.69 1.14
CA GLN A 71 -2.32 10.09 1.96
C GLN A 71 -3.43 11.08 2.31
N GLN A 72 -3.11 12.36 2.51
CA GLN A 72 -4.12 13.39 2.77
C GLN A 72 -5.10 13.52 1.59
N PHE A 73 -4.58 13.50 0.36
CA PHE A 73 -5.40 13.60 -0.85
C PHE A 73 -6.13 12.29 -1.14
N ALA A 74 -5.46 11.16 -0.94
CA ALA A 74 -6.07 9.84 -1.07
C ALA A 74 -7.25 9.66 -0.10
N ALA A 75 -7.12 10.14 1.14
CA ALA A 75 -8.23 10.19 2.11
C ALA A 75 -9.37 11.08 1.62
N LYS A 76 -9.06 12.26 1.08
CA LYS A 76 -10.06 13.21 0.57
C LYS A 76 -10.85 12.65 -0.61
N TYR A 77 -10.19 11.96 -1.53
CA TYR A 77 -10.80 11.47 -2.77
C TYR A 77 -11.24 10.00 -2.70
N GLY A 78 -10.94 9.28 -1.62
CA GLY A 78 -11.25 7.86 -1.49
C GLY A 78 -10.47 7.02 -2.49
N LEU A 79 -9.16 7.25 -2.61
CA LEU A 79 -8.25 6.47 -3.45
C LEU A 79 -7.42 5.52 -2.57
N MET A 80 -7.38 4.25 -2.93
CA MET A 80 -6.37 3.34 -2.38
C MET A 80 -5.06 3.56 -3.14
N LEU A 81 -3.96 3.73 -2.41
CA LEU A 81 -2.63 3.84 -3.01
C LEU A 81 -1.87 2.53 -2.80
N VAL A 82 -1.23 2.04 -3.86
CA VAL A 82 -0.35 0.87 -3.83
C VAL A 82 0.99 1.21 -4.44
#